data_AF-A0AAV4M8U5-F1
#
_entry.id   AF-A0AAV4M8U5-F1
#
_cell.length_a   1.000
_cell.length_b   1.000
_cell.length_c   1.000
_cell.angle_alpha   90.00
_cell.angle_beta   90.00
_cell.angle_gamma   90.00
#
_symmetry.space_group_name_H-M   'P 1'
#
loop_
_entity.id
_entity.type
_entity.pdbx_description
1 polymer ?
#
loop_
_entity_poly.entity_id
_entity_poly.type
_entity_poly.pdbx_seq_one_letter_code
_entity_poly.pdbx_strand_id
1 'polypeptide(L)'
;MTAAEYAGQYDKRRDHEYSRFHGYAYDGIWAIALAIQSVAQKLKAKGRHLKEFQYRDPFWGQLFRDAFNETSFTGVTEKRKEKSKDSEKLLRRLMRSRDGTEVKIAEYDPVFDELDFSKGVPIIWSTGGGPPADRTHRK
;
A
#
# COMPACT_ATOMS: atom_id res chain seq x y z
N MET A 1 4.03 16.06 -7.10
CA MET A 1 2.83 16.01 -6.25
C MET A 1 3.13 15.18 -5.02
N THR A 2 2.82 15.68 -3.83
CA THR A 2 2.99 14.96 -2.57
C THR A 2 1.76 14.11 -2.24
N ALA A 3 1.88 13.13 -1.35
CA ALA A 3 0.71 12.34 -0.92
C ALA A 3 -0.36 13.17 -0.21
N ALA A 4 0.03 14.25 0.49
CA ALA A 4 -0.91 15.16 1.14
C ALA A 4 -1.70 15.98 0.11
N GLU A 5 -1.02 16.50 -0.91
CA GLU A 5 -1.66 17.18 -2.03
C GLU A 5 -2.61 16.25 -2.79
N TYR A 6 -2.17 15.02 -3.05
CA TYR A 6 -3.01 14.00 -3.69
C TYR A 6 -4.27 13.69 -2.86
N ALA A 7 -4.13 13.49 -1.55
CA ALA A 7 -5.27 13.24 -0.67
C ALA A 7 -6.29 14.38 -0.73
N GLY A 8 -5.82 15.64 -0.65
CA GLY A 8 -6.70 16.80 -0.76
C GLY A 8 -7.38 16.92 -2.13
N GLN A 9 -6.71 16.53 -3.22
CA GLN A 9 -7.34 16.48 -4.55
C GLN A 9 -8.35 15.33 -4.68
N TYR A 10 -8.04 14.16 -4.12
CA TYR A 10 -8.94 13.02 -4.11
C TYR A 10 -10.22 13.35 -3.34
N ASP A 11 -10.12 13.92 -2.14
CA ASP A 11 -11.28 14.28 -1.31
C ASP A 11 -12.17 15.33 -1.98
N LYS A 12 -11.60 16.23 -2.80
CA LYS A 12 -12.38 17.20 -3.59
C LYS A 12 -13.10 16.58 -4.78
N ARG A 13 -12.65 15.42 -5.28
CA ARG A 13 -13.15 14.81 -6.53
C ARG A 13 -13.97 13.55 -6.32
N ARG A 14 -13.82 12.89 -5.18
CA ARG A 14 -14.43 11.59 -4.88
C ARG A 14 -15.94 11.66 -4.64
N ASP A 15 -16.51 12.87 -4.61
CA ASP A 15 -17.89 13.14 -4.24
C ASP A 15 -18.23 12.44 -2.91
N HIS A 16 -19.23 11.55 -2.88
CA HIS A 16 -19.61 10.81 -1.67
C HIS A 16 -18.87 9.47 -1.49
N GLU A 17 -18.15 8.97 -2.49
CA GLU A 17 -17.53 7.65 -2.44
C GLU A 17 -16.11 7.71 -1.89
N TYR A 18 -15.80 6.87 -0.89
CA TYR A 18 -14.42 6.71 -0.39
C TYR A 18 -13.98 5.27 -0.59
N SER A 19 -12.84 5.08 -1.23
CA SER A 19 -12.20 3.77 -1.32
C SER A 19 -10.79 3.87 -0.76
N ARG A 20 -10.48 3.09 0.27
CA ARG A 20 -9.13 3.01 0.86
C ARG A 20 -8.05 2.58 -0.15
N PHE A 21 -8.43 2.04 -1.30
CA PHE A 21 -7.53 1.53 -2.33
C PHE A 21 -7.15 2.59 -3.39
N HIS A 22 -7.67 3.81 -3.29
CA HIS A 22 -7.49 4.87 -4.28
C HIS A 22 -6.00 5.17 -4.61
N GLY A 23 -5.13 5.16 -3.59
CA GLY A 23 -3.70 5.39 -3.75
C GLY A 23 -2.98 4.27 -4.53
N TYR A 24 -3.37 3.01 -4.33
CA TYR A 24 -2.79 1.88 -5.05
C TYR A 24 -3.14 1.93 -6.54
N ALA A 25 -4.38 2.30 -6.88
CA ALA A 25 -4.78 2.47 -8.28
C ALA A 25 -4.00 3.61 -8.95
N TYR A 26 -3.82 4.72 -8.23
CA TYR A 26 -3.02 5.85 -8.71
C TYR A 26 -1.57 5.46 -8.98
N ASP A 27 -0.92 4.79 -8.03
CA ASP A 27 0.46 4.33 -8.18
C ASP A 27 0.59 3.25 -9.27
N GLY A 28 -0.39 2.35 -9.40
CA GLY A 28 -0.40 1.33 -10.45
C GLY A 28 -0.40 1.91 -11.86
N ILE A 29 -1.16 2.97 -12.12
CA ILE A 29 -1.16 3.64 -13.43
C ILE A 29 0.19 4.32 -13.70
N TRP A 30 0.81 4.93 -12.69
CA TRP A 30 2.16 5.49 -12.82
C TRP A 30 3.21 4.41 -13.10
N ALA A 31 3.16 3.28 -12.41
CA ALA A 31 4.05 2.14 -12.66
C ALA A 31 3.93 1.65 -14.11
N ILE A 32 2.70 1.50 -14.61
CA ILE A 32 2.43 1.11 -16.01
C ILE A 32 3.00 2.14 -16.99
N ALA A 33 2.77 3.43 -16.75
CA ALA A 33 3.26 4.49 -17.62
C ALA A 33 4.80 4.50 -17.71
N LEU A 34 5.49 4.38 -16.58
CA LEU A 34 6.95 4.34 -16.50
C LEU A 34 7.52 3.08 -17.18
N ALA A 35 6.90 1.92 -16.97
CA ALA A 35 7.30 0.68 -17.63
C ALA A 35 7.15 0.78 -19.15
N ILE A 36 6.01 1.31 -19.64
CA ILE A 36 5.78 1.54 -21.08
C ILE A 36 6.83 2.51 -21.65
N GLN A 37 7.16 3.58 -20.92
CA GLN A 37 8.19 4.53 -21.34
C GLN A 37 9.57 3.84 -21.46
N SER A 38 9.95 3.01 -20.49
CA SER A 38 11.19 2.22 -20.54
C SER A 38 11.20 1.28 -21.74
N VAL A 39 10.11 0.55 -21.99
CA VAL A 39 9.95 -0.31 -23.18
C VAL A 39 10.13 0.49 -24.47
N ALA A 40 9.48 1.65 -24.59
CA ALA A 40 9.58 2.49 -25.78
C ALA A 40 11.02 2.95 -26.06
N GLN A 41 11.78 3.30 -25.01
CA GLN A 41 13.21 3.64 -25.14
C GLN A 41 14.06 2.44 -25.59
N LYS A 42 13.86 1.26 -24.98
CA LYS A 42 14.56 0.02 -25.35
C LYS A 42 14.28 -0.40 -26.78
N LEU A 43 13.06 -0.22 -27.28
CA LEU A 43 12.70 -0.50 -28.67
C LEU A 43 13.31 0.49 -29.65
N LYS A 44 13.31 1.78 -29.32
CA LYS A 44 13.90 2.83 -30.17
C LYS A 44 15.39 2.56 -30.43
N ALA A 45 16.13 2.11 -29.40
CA ALA A 45 17.53 1.71 -29.54
C ALA A 45 17.73 0.52 -30.51
N LYS A 46 16.69 -0.28 -30.76
CA LYS A 46 16.69 -1.42 -31.68
C LYS A 46 15.99 -1.12 -33.01
N GLY A 47 15.64 0.14 -33.28
CA GLY A 47 14.91 0.53 -34.50
C GLY A 47 13.48 -0.01 -34.58
N ARG A 48 12.87 -0.36 -33.44
CA ARG A 48 11.50 -0.88 -33.35
C ARG A 48 10.58 0.10 -32.64
N HIS A 49 9.27 -0.08 -32.83
CA HIS A 49 8.23 0.75 -32.23
C HIS A 49 7.21 -0.05 -31.44
N LEU A 50 6.59 0.60 -30.44
CA LEU A 50 5.56 -0.02 -29.60
C LEU A 50 4.33 -0.50 -30.40
N LYS A 51 4.03 0.16 -31.52
CA LYS A 51 2.93 -0.22 -32.44
C LYS A 51 3.12 -1.60 -33.10
N GLU A 52 4.33 -2.15 -33.08
CA GLU A 52 4.64 -3.50 -33.58
C GLU A 52 4.35 -4.59 -32.53
N PHE A 53 3.63 -4.25 -31.46
CA PHE A 53 3.23 -5.18 -30.41
C PHE A 53 2.48 -6.39 -30.99
N GLN A 54 2.84 -7.57 -30.51
CA GLN A 54 2.17 -8.82 -30.86
C GLN A 54 1.78 -9.60 -29.61
N TYR A 55 0.52 -10.05 -29.59
CA TYR A 55 0.06 -10.99 -28.57
C TYR A 55 0.76 -12.34 -28.72
N ARG A 56 1.00 -13.02 -27.60
CA ARG A 56 1.63 -14.35 -27.53
C ARG A 56 3.06 -14.44 -28.07
N ASP A 57 3.73 -13.31 -28.27
CA ASP A 57 5.16 -13.26 -28.57
C ASP A 57 5.97 -13.19 -27.25
N PRO A 58 6.85 -14.19 -26.98
CA PRO A 58 7.68 -14.21 -25.79
C PRO A 58 8.60 -12.99 -25.64
N PHE A 59 9.04 -12.39 -26.76
CA PHE A 59 9.88 -11.18 -26.74
C PHE A 59 9.15 -10.03 -26.05
N TRP A 60 7.90 -9.76 -26.46
CA TRP A 60 7.08 -8.69 -25.88
C TRP A 60 6.78 -8.97 -24.41
N GLY A 61 6.40 -10.21 -24.09
CA GLY A 61 6.15 -10.61 -22.70
C GLY A 61 7.38 -10.41 -21.81
N GLN A 62 8.57 -10.80 -22.28
CA GLN A 62 9.80 -10.65 -21.51
C GLN A 62 10.19 -9.17 -21.36
N LEU A 63 10.13 -8.41 -22.44
CA LEU A 63 10.48 -6.99 -22.45
C LEU A 63 9.65 -6.17 -21.45
N PHE A 64 8.33 -6.41 -21.39
CA PHE A 64 7.47 -5.75 -20.41
C PHE A 64 7.74 -6.24 -18.99
N ARG A 65 7.93 -7.55 -18.77
CA ARG A 65 8.28 -8.08 -17.43
C ARG A 65 9.56 -7.45 -16.90
N ASP A 66 10.60 -7.37 -17.72
CA ASP A 66 11.86 -6.75 -17.34
C ASP A 66 11.67 -5.26 -17.02
N ALA A 67 10.91 -4.53 -17.85
CA ALA A 67 10.61 -3.12 -17.60
C ALA A 67 9.83 -2.91 -16.30
N PHE A 68 8.86 -3.78 -15.97
CA PHE A 68 8.16 -3.72 -14.69
C PHE A 68 9.08 -4.02 -13.50
N ASN A 69 9.95 -5.03 -13.61
CA ASN A 69 10.90 -5.38 -12.54
C ASN A 69 11.92 -4.26 -12.27
N GLU A 70 12.28 -3.50 -13.30
CA GLU A 70 13.20 -2.35 -13.19
C GLU A 70 12.50 -1.05 -12.77
N THR A 71 11.16 -1.01 -12.81
CA THR A 71 10.41 0.21 -12.47
C THR A 71 10.39 0.43 -10.96
N SER A 72 11.00 1.52 -10.52
CA SER A 72 10.98 1.98 -9.14
C SER A 72 10.74 3.49 -9.09
N PHE A 73 9.82 3.92 -8.23
CA PHE A 73 9.50 5.34 -8.02
C PHE A 73 8.76 5.54 -6.69
N THR A 74 8.85 6.75 -6.14
CA THR A 74 8.10 7.10 -4.94
C THR A 74 6.67 7.54 -5.26
N GLY A 75 5.71 6.68 -4.91
CA GLY A 75 4.28 6.90 -5.12
C GLY A 75 3.55 7.63 -3.97
N VAL A 76 2.24 7.82 -4.12
CA VAL A 76 1.40 8.43 -3.08
C VAL A 76 1.12 7.47 -1.91
N THR A 77 1.25 6.17 -2.14
CA THR A 77 1.10 5.14 -1.10
C THR A 77 2.35 5.07 -0.20
N GLU A 78 3.54 5.33 -0.74
CA GLU A 78 4.80 5.31 0.04
C GLU A 78 4.85 6.40 1.11
N LYS A 79 4.34 7.62 0.86
CA LYS A 79 4.30 8.65 1.91
C LYS A 79 3.25 8.41 3.00
N ARG A 80 2.23 7.57 2.76
CA ARG A 80 1.41 7.03 3.86
C ARG A 80 2.24 6.06 4.70
N LYS A 81 3.08 5.22 4.09
CA LYS A 81 4.08 4.39 4.76
C LYS A 81 5.23 5.18 5.41
N GLU A 82 5.51 6.40 4.99
CA GLU A 82 6.51 7.23 5.67
C GLU A 82 5.93 7.87 6.95
N LYS A 83 4.63 8.17 6.96
CA LYS A 83 3.90 8.44 8.21
C LYS A 83 3.64 7.18 9.05
N SER A 84 3.65 6.00 8.44
CA SER A 84 3.54 4.70 9.13
C SER A 84 4.78 3.87 8.81
N LYS A 85 5.94 4.28 9.36
CA LYS A 85 7.26 3.73 9.00
C LYS A 85 7.21 2.23 8.69
N ASP A 86 7.56 1.95 7.43
CA ASP A 86 8.11 0.74 6.84
C ASP A 86 7.22 -0.33 6.19
N SER A 87 7.72 -0.74 5.02
CA SER A 87 7.46 -1.90 4.17
C SER A 87 6.14 -2.08 3.38
N GLU A 88 6.32 -2.57 2.15
CA GLU A 88 5.34 -2.98 1.14
C GLU A 88 4.48 -4.19 1.49
N LYS A 89 4.53 -4.69 2.72
CA LYS A 89 3.68 -5.79 3.18
C LYS A 89 2.72 -5.27 4.24
N LEU A 90 1.54 -4.86 3.75
CA LEU A 90 0.28 -4.67 4.49
C LEU A 90 0.46 -4.53 6.03
N LEU A 91 0.86 -3.35 6.50
CA LEU A 91 0.80 -3.01 7.92
C LEU A 91 -0.57 -3.41 8.47
N ARG A 92 -0.58 -4.38 9.39
CA ARG A 92 -1.84 -4.87 9.94
C ARG A 92 -2.25 -3.90 11.04
N ARG A 93 -3.34 -3.18 10.78
CA ARG A 93 -3.94 -2.30 11.76
C ARG A 93 -4.83 -3.11 12.68
N LEU A 94 -4.50 -3.13 13.97
CA LEU A 94 -5.39 -3.69 14.98
C LEU A 94 -6.43 -2.63 15.34
N MET A 95 -7.70 -3.01 15.29
CA MET A 95 -8.83 -2.15 15.62
C MET A 95 -9.63 -2.76 16.77
N ARG A 96 -10.19 -1.89 17.60
CA ARG A 96 -11.15 -2.27 18.62
C ARG A 96 -12.43 -1.47 18.42
N SER A 97 -13.58 -2.12 18.55
CA SER A 97 -14.84 -1.41 18.66
C SER A 97 -14.99 -0.85 20.09
N ARG A 98 -15.11 0.47 20.20
CA ARG A 98 -15.43 1.19 21.43
C ARG A 98 -16.61 2.09 21.15
N ASP A 99 -17.68 1.96 21.95
CA ASP A 99 -18.89 2.78 21.83
C ASP A 99 -19.45 2.82 20.38
N GLY A 100 -19.38 1.67 19.68
CA GLY A 100 -19.84 1.51 18.30
C GLY A 100 -18.87 2.01 17.22
N THR A 101 -17.71 2.56 17.60
CA THR A 101 -16.71 3.09 16.65
C THR A 101 -15.43 2.24 16.67
N GLU A 102 -14.90 1.90 15.50
CA GLU A 102 -13.60 1.23 15.39
C GLU A 102 -12.45 2.22 15.59
N VAL A 103 -11.63 1.97 16.61
CA VAL A 103 -10.43 2.75 16.91
C VAL A 103 -9.17 1.91 16.75
N LYS A 104 -8.15 2.50 16.15
CA LYS A 104 -6.83 1.88 15.95
C LYS A 104 -6.07 1.76 17.28
N ILE A 105 -5.62 0.56 17.63
CA ILE A 105 -4.89 0.27 18.88
C ILE A 105 -3.40 -0.04 18.69
N ALA A 106 -2.98 -0.51 17.51
CA ALA A 106 -1.58 -0.78 17.20
C ALA A 106 -1.33 -0.89 15.68
N GLU A 107 -0.06 -0.91 15.28
CA GLU A 107 0.39 -1.38 13.97
C GLU A 107 1.36 -2.55 14.14
N TYR A 108 1.20 -3.57 13.31
CA TYR A 108 2.15 -4.67 13.20
C TYR A 108 2.94 -4.56 11.90
N ASP A 109 4.26 -4.59 12.03
CA ASP A 109 5.23 -4.64 10.94
C ASP A 109 5.73 -6.08 10.73
N PRO A 110 5.39 -6.74 9.59
CA PRO A 110 5.81 -8.11 9.32
C PRO A 110 7.27 -8.24 8.85
N VAL A 111 7.98 -7.14 8.56
CA VAL A 111 9.40 -7.17 8.17
C VAL A 111 10.29 -7.27 9.40
N PHE A 112 10.00 -6.48 10.42
CA PHE A 112 10.74 -6.50 11.68
C PHE A 112 10.10 -7.41 12.74
N ASP A 113 8.94 -8.01 12.42
CA ASP A 113 8.11 -8.79 13.34
C ASP A 113 7.80 -8.00 14.63
N GLU A 114 7.46 -6.72 14.46
CA GLU A 114 7.29 -5.78 15.56
C GLU A 114 5.82 -5.32 15.68
N LEU A 115 5.28 -5.41 16.89
CA LEU A 115 3.96 -4.88 17.23
C LEU A 115 4.10 -3.59 18.04
N ASP A 116 3.74 -2.46 17.43
CA ASP A 116 3.91 -1.14 18.01
C ASP A 116 2.57 -0.56 18.50
N PHE A 117 2.37 -0.62 19.83
CA PHE A 117 1.22 -0.03 20.52
C PHE A 117 1.31 1.50 20.68
N SER A 118 2.48 2.12 20.48
CA SER A 118 2.63 3.59 20.53
C SER A 118 1.93 4.28 19.36
N LYS A 119 1.67 3.54 18.27
CA LYS A 119 0.98 4.00 17.07
C LYS A 119 -0.55 3.88 17.13
N GLY A 120 -1.14 3.66 18.31
CA GLY A 120 -2.59 3.56 18.52
C GLY A 120 -3.06 4.06 19.88
N VAL A 121 -4.36 3.95 20.14
CA VAL A 121 -4.92 4.29 21.46
C VAL A 121 -4.69 3.15 22.46
N PRO A 122 -4.45 3.44 23.75
CA PRO A 122 -4.27 2.42 24.78
C PRO A 122 -5.46 1.45 24.87
N ILE A 123 -5.17 0.18 25.09
CA ILE A 123 -6.20 -0.85 25.30
C ILE A 123 -6.67 -0.79 26.75
N ILE A 124 -7.96 -0.48 26.94
CA ILE A 124 -8.61 -0.48 28.26
C ILE A 124 -9.43 -1.74 28.42
N TRP A 125 -8.96 -2.70 29.22
CA TRP A 125 -9.71 -3.90 29.57
C TRP A 125 -10.79 -3.60 30.59
N SER A 126 -11.94 -4.27 30.51
CA SER A 126 -13.11 -4.02 31.36
C SER A 126 -12.85 -4.21 32.86
N THR A 127 -11.88 -5.05 33.22
CA THR A 127 -11.50 -5.36 34.60
C THR A 127 -10.32 -4.52 35.10
N GLY A 128 -9.78 -3.60 34.30
CA GLY A 128 -8.65 -2.74 34.65
C GLY A 128 -7.28 -3.43 34.80
N GLY A 129 -7.25 -4.78 34.84
CA GLY A 129 -6.05 -5.57 35.16
C GLY A 129 -5.30 -6.18 33.98
N GLY A 130 -5.74 -5.94 32.73
CA GLY A 130 -5.11 -6.54 31.53
C GLY A 130 -6.02 -7.52 30.79
N PRO A 131 -5.49 -8.22 29.78
CA PRO A 131 -6.26 -9.19 29.01
C PRO A 131 -6.80 -10.31 29.91
N PRO A 132 -8.02 -10.82 29.64
CA PRO A 132 -8.57 -11.96 30.38
C PRO A 132 -7.69 -13.20 30.16
N ALA A 133 -7.57 -14.03 31.20
CA ALA A 133 -6.86 -15.30 31.10
C ALA A 133 -7.65 -16.32 30.27
N ASP A 134 -6.94 -17.18 29.54
CA ASP A 134 -7.55 -18.19 28.67
C ASP A 134 -8.37 -19.25 29.42
N ARG A 135 -8.10 -19.47 30.71
CA ARG A 135 -8.81 -20.43 31.56
C ARG A 135 -8.97 -19.95 32.99
N THR A 136 -10.07 -20.34 33.62
CA THR A 136 -10.27 -20.21 35.07
C THR A 136 -9.46 -21.28 35.80
N HIS A 137 -8.52 -20.89 36.65
CA HIS A 137 -7.90 -21.80 37.61
C HIS A 137 -8.92 -22.11 38.70
N ARG A 138 -9.45 -23.34 38.72
CA ARG A 138 -10.26 -23.84 39.84
C ARG A 138 -9.31 -24.04 41.04
N LYS A 139 -9.59 -23.38 42.16
CA LYS A 139 -8.95 -23.70 43.44
C LYS A 139 -9.46 -25.03 43.97
#